data_AF-A0A4Q3UUY5-F1
#
_entry.id   AF-A0A4Q3UUY5-F1
#
_cell.length_a   1.000
_cell.length_b   1.000
_cell.length_c   1.000
_cell.angle_alpha   90.00
_cell.angle_beta   90.00
_cell.angle_gamma   90.00
#
_symmetry.space_group_name_H-M   'P 1'
#
loop_
_entity.id
_entity.type
_entity.pdbx_description
1 polymer ?
#
loop_
_entity_poly.entity_id
_entity_poly.type
_entity_poly.pdbx_seq_one_letter_code
_entity_poly.pdbx_strand_id
1 'polypeptide(L)'
;MKQESVLQRTVLILALFGLIIAGLYYSREFLAPVMIGMLLAMLFLPLVKWFQSKGIPHVLAIIFCLLIFLLVLGGMIYLLTWQMGNFEADTAKLERQIKTLTENVQNFISKKIGLSVKKQDELISMQAESGASGAGSKVVGVVSFITSFIVDFVLVVVYIFLFLYFRTHLKTFVLRLAPNEDRKKAENIIHDSAKVSQQYLTGMAMMIASLWVMYGIGFS
;
A
#
# COMPACT_ATOMS: atom_id res chain seq x y z
N MET A 1 -28.32 45.83 -6.00
CA MET A 1 -28.47 44.83 -4.91
C MET A 1 -28.39 43.36 -5.34
N LYS A 2 -28.75 42.95 -6.57
CA LYS A 2 -28.65 41.53 -7.00
C LYS A 2 -27.22 41.05 -7.29
N GLN A 3 -26.30 41.93 -7.71
CA GLN A 3 -24.92 41.55 -8.06
C GLN A 3 -24.03 41.23 -6.85
N GLU A 4 -24.19 41.93 -5.72
CA GLU A 4 -23.50 41.66 -4.46
C GLU A 4 -23.73 40.21 -3.98
N SER A 5 -24.95 39.69 -4.15
CA SER A 5 -25.32 38.32 -3.78
C SER A 5 -24.64 37.25 -4.63
N VAL A 6 -24.37 37.52 -5.91
CA VAL A 6 -23.74 36.55 -6.82
C VAL A 6 -22.23 36.48 -6.55
N LEU A 7 -21.57 37.62 -6.35
CA LEU A 7 -20.15 37.66 -5.98
C LEU A 7 -19.91 36.97 -4.63
N GLN A 8 -20.74 37.24 -3.61
CA GLN A 8 -20.66 36.55 -2.33
C GLN A 8 -20.87 35.04 -2.47
N ARG A 9 -21.86 34.58 -3.25
CA ARG A 9 -22.06 33.16 -3.52
C ARG A 9 -20.85 32.52 -4.21
N THR A 10 -20.30 33.18 -5.23
CA THR A 10 -19.13 32.66 -5.96
C THR A 10 -17.91 32.56 -5.05
N VAL A 11 -17.62 33.60 -4.26
CA VAL A 11 -16.53 33.58 -3.28
C VAL A 11 -16.74 32.48 -2.24
N LEU A 12 -17.97 32.28 -1.76
CA LEU A 12 -18.27 31.27 -0.75
C LEU A 12 -18.18 29.84 -1.31
N ILE A 13 -18.59 29.62 -2.56
CA ILE A 13 -18.38 28.33 -3.25
C ILE A 13 -16.89 28.06 -3.46
N LEU A 14 -16.13 29.07 -3.88
CA LEU A 14 -14.70 28.94 -4.14
C LEU A 14 -13.92 28.72 -2.83
N ALA A 15 -14.32 29.39 -1.74
CA ALA A 15 -13.81 29.17 -0.40
C ALA A 15 -14.17 27.77 0.13
N LEU A 16 -15.40 27.30 -0.06
CA LEU A 16 -15.81 25.93 0.31
C LEU A 16 -14.99 24.90 -0.46
N PHE A 17 -14.81 25.10 -1.76
CA PHE A 17 -14.02 24.21 -2.60
C PHE A 17 -12.55 24.18 -2.16
N GLY A 18 -11.96 25.34 -1.87
CA GLY A 18 -10.61 25.44 -1.31
C GLY A 18 -10.48 24.76 0.06
N LEU A 19 -11.48 24.92 0.93
CA LEU A 19 -11.53 24.27 2.24
C LEU A 19 -11.60 22.74 2.10
N ILE A 20 -12.40 22.23 1.17
CA ILE A 20 -12.51 20.80 0.91
C ILE A 20 -11.16 20.24 0.43
N ILE A 21 -10.49 20.91 -0.51
CA ILE A 21 -9.17 20.48 -1.01
C ILE A 21 -8.13 20.51 0.10
N ALA A 22 -8.07 21.59 0.88
CA ALA A 22 -7.16 21.71 2.00
C ALA A 22 -7.42 20.62 3.05
N GLY A 23 -8.69 20.38 3.39
CA GLY A 23 -9.10 19.30 4.29
C GLY A 23 -8.68 17.92 3.78
N LEU A 24 -8.84 17.66 2.48
CA LEU A 24 -8.43 16.41 1.85
C LEU A 24 -6.91 16.22 1.84
N TYR A 25 -6.16 17.31 1.65
CA TYR A 25 -4.70 17.29 1.67
C TYR A 25 -4.15 16.95 3.05
N TYR A 26 -4.63 17.63 4.10
CA TYR A 26 -4.21 17.35 5.48
C TYR A 26 -4.71 16.00 6.00
N SER A 27 -5.88 15.55 5.54
CA SER A 27 -6.46 14.28 5.96
C SER A 27 -5.98 13.08 5.13
N ARG A 28 -5.03 13.28 4.19
CA ARG A 28 -4.55 12.23 3.27
C ARG A 28 -4.02 11.01 4.02
N GLU A 29 -3.26 11.21 5.10
CA GLU A 29 -2.67 10.13 5.89
C GLU A 29 -3.74 9.21 6.51
N PHE A 30 -4.89 9.78 6.87
CA PHE A 30 -6.03 9.03 7.37
C PHE A 30 -6.89 8.45 6.23
N LEU A 31 -7.13 9.22 5.16
CA LEU A 31 -7.99 8.82 4.05
C LEU A 31 -7.37 7.69 3.21
N ALA A 32 -6.04 7.63 3.09
CA ALA A 32 -5.39 6.63 2.26
C ALA A 32 -5.65 5.18 2.74
N PRO A 33 -5.41 4.82 4.02
CA PRO A 33 -5.79 3.51 4.55
C PRO A 33 -7.29 3.21 4.44
N VAL A 34 -8.15 4.21 4.63
CA VAL A 34 -9.61 4.08 4.50
C VAL A 34 -10.00 3.69 3.07
N MET A 35 -9.46 4.39 2.06
CA MET A 35 -9.76 4.12 0.65
C MET A 35 -9.25 2.75 0.23
N ILE A 36 -8.03 2.39 0.65
CA ILE A 36 -7.45 1.06 0.41
C ILE A 36 -8.33 -0.02 1.07
N GLY A 37 -8.69 0.17 2.34
CA GLY A 37 -9.57 -0.75 3.07
C GLY A 37 -10.94 -0.92 2.40
N MET A 38 -11.52 0.16 1.85
CA MET A 38 -12.77 0.12 1.09
C MET A 38 -12.63 -0.70 -0.20
N LEU A 39 -11.55 -0.48 -0.98
CA LEU A 39 -11.28 -1.23 -2.20
C LEU A 39 -11.07 -2.73 -1.91
N LEU A 40 -10.25 -3.05 -0.90
CA LEU A 40 -10.03 -4.43 -0.46
C LEU A 40 -11.33 -5.06 0.07
N ALA A 41 -12.15 -4.33 0.82
CA ALA A 41 -13.45 -4.82 1.26
C ALA A 41 -14.37 -5.18 0.08
N MET A 42 -14.38 -4.38 -0.99
CA MET A 42 -15.09 -4.73 -2.22
C MET A 42 -14.52 -5.99 -2.88
N LEU A 43 -13.20 -6.13 -2.92
CA LEU A 43 -12.52 -7.31 -3.45
C LEU A 43 -12.84 -8.59 -2.66
N PHE A 44 -12.96 -8.51 -1.33
CA PHE A 44 -13.29 -9.65 -0.46
C PHE A 44 -14.79 -9.94 -0.38
N LEU A 45 -15.65 -9.02 -0.83
CA LEU A 45 -17.10 -9.19 -0.83
C LEU A 45 -17.62 -10.48 -1.52
N PRO A 46 -17.13 -10.91 -2.71
CA PRO A 46 -17.58 -12.17 -3.31
C PRO A 46 -17.15 -13.38 -2.47
N LEU A 47 -15.98 -13.32 -1.83
CA LEU A 47 -15.49 -14.38 -0.96
C LEU A 47 -16.32 -14.50 0.33
N VAL A 48 -16.67 -13.37 0.96
CA VAL A 48 -17.59 -13.35 2.12
C VAL A 48 -18.96 -13.92 1.75
N LYS A 49 -19.52 -13.52 0.60
CA LYS A 49 -20.80 -14.06 0.11
C LYS A 49 -20.73 -15.57 -0.13
N TRP A 50 -19.61 -16.07 -0.65
CA TRP A 50 -19.39 -17.50 -0.83
C TRP A 50 -19.39 -18.25 0.50
N PHE A 51 -18.71 -17.74 1.54
CA PHE A 51 -18.77 -18.31 2.88
C PHE A 51 -20.18 -18.26 3.49
N GLN A 52 -20.91 -17.15 3.30
CA GLN A 52 -22.30 -17.03 3.75
C GLN A 52 -23.22 -18.03 3.05
N SER A 53 -23.00 -18.31 1.76
CA SER A 53 -23.78 -19.31 1.01
C SER A 53 -23.62 -20.73 1.55
N LYS A 54 -22.53 -20.99 2.29
CA LYS A 54 -22.29 -22.25 3.01
C LYS A 54 -22.88 -22.29 4.42
N GLY A 55 -23.66 -21.29 4.82
CA GLY A 55 -24.31 -21.21 6.13
C GLY A 55 -23.44 -20.62 7.25
N ILE A 56 -22.26 -20.06 6.94
CA ILE A 56 -21.41 -19.41 7.95
C ILE A 56 -22.02 -18.06 8.33
N PRO A 57 -22.14 -17.74 9.64
CA PRO A 57 -22.68 -16.45 10.07
C PRO A 57 -21.79 -15.30 9.61
N HIS A 58 -22.40 -14.14 9.35
CA HIS A 58 -21.76 -12.99 8.69
C HIS A 58 -20.41 -12.59 9.30
N VAL A 59 -20.33 -12.51 10.63
CA VAL A 59 -19.10 -12.10 11.33
C VAL A 59 -17.97 -13.13 11.14
N LEU A 60 -18.28 -14.43 11.25
CA LEU A 60 -17.29 -15.48 11.03
C LEU A 60 -16.81 -15.50 9.59
N ALA A 61 -17.70 -15.29 8.62
CA ALA A 61 -17.32 -15.23 7.21
C ALA A 61 -16.30 -14.11 6.94
N ILE A 62 -16.46 -12.94 7.58
CA ILE A 62 -15.48 -11.83 7.48
C ILE A 62 -14.15 -12.24 8.13
N ILE A 63 -14.19 -12.82 9.33
CA ILE A 63 -12.97 -13.25 10.04
C ILE A 63 -12.19 -14.27 9.22
N PHE A 64 -12.86 -15.27 8.62
CA PHE A 64 -12.21 -16.24 7.75
C PHE A 64 -11.56 -15.59 6.52
N CYS A 65 -12.24 -14.64 5.86
CA CYS A 65 -11.64 -13.89 4.75
C CYS A 65 -10.38 -13.12 5.19
N LEU A 66 -10.43 -12.45 6.35
CA LEU A 66 -9.28 -11.72 6.88
C LEU A 66 -8.13 -12.64 7.26
N LEU A 67 -8.43 -13.82 7.81
CA LEU A 67 -7.43 -14.82 8.15
C LEU A 67 -6.75 -15.37 6.90
N ILE A 68 -7.51 -15.64 5.83
CA ILE A 68 -6.95 -16.02 4.52
C ILE A 68 -6.05 -14.91 3.97
N PHE A 69 -6.49 -13.65 4.04
CA PHE A 69 -5.69 -12.51 3.61
C PHE A 69 -4.36 -12.42 4.39
N LEU A 70 -4.41 -12.57 5.71
CA LEU A 70 -3.21 -12.57 6.55
C LEU A 70 -2.28 -13.75 6.23
N LEU A 71 -2.83 -14.94 5.97
CA LEU A 71 -2.06 -16.11 5.57
C LEU A 71 -1.38 -15.91 4.22
N VAL A 72 -2.07 -15.36 3.22
CA VAL A 72 -1.49 -15.09 1.90
C VAL A 72 -0.36 -14.07 2.02
N LEU A 73 -0.56 -12.98 2.76
CA LEU A 73 0.48 -11.97 2.96
C LEU A 73 1.67 -12.49 3.78
N GLY A 74 1.40 -13.19 4.88
CA GLY A 74 2.45 -13.80 5.71
C GLY A 74 3.24 -14.84 4.93
N GLY A 75 2.55 -15.67 4.12
CA GLY A 75 3.18 -16.62 3.20
C GLY A 75 4.05 -15.92 2.15
N MET A 76 3.59 -14.80 1.58
CA MET A 76 4.37 -14.01 0.63
C MET A 76 5.63 -13.43 1.27
N ILE A 77 5.53 -12.86 2.47
CA ILE A 77 6.69 -12.32 3.22
C ILE A 77 7.67 -13.45 3.57
N TYR A 78 7.16 -14.61 3.98
CA TYR A 78 7.98 -15.78 4.26
C TYR A 78 8.73 -16.26 3.02
N LEU A 79 8.05 -16.39 1.88
CA LEU A 79 8.67 -16.78 0.61
C LEU A 79 9.75 -15.78 0.17
N LEU A 80 9.48 -14.47 0.31
CA LEU A 80 10.47 -13.43 0.00
C LEU A 80 11.71 -13.55 0.90
N THR A 81 11.50 -13.77 2.21
CA THR A 81 12.61 -13.94 3.17
C THR A 81 13.41 -15.21 2.86
N TRP A 82 12.73 -16.31 2.55
CA TRP A 82 13.36 -17.56 2.13
C TRP A 82 14.18 -17.38 0.86
N GLN A 83 13.64 -16.67 -0.13
CA GLN A 83 14.35 -16.39 -1.37
C GLN A 83 15.57 -15.50 -1.11
N MET A 84 15.48 -14.51 -0.21
CA MET A 84 16.61 -13.68 0.19
C MET A 84 17.72 -14.47 0.93
N GLY A 85 17.40 -15.55 1.64
CA GLY A 85 18.40 -16.44 2.23
C GLY A 85 19.32 -17.08 1.17
N ASN A 86 18.77 -17.38 -0.01
CA ASN A 86 19.57 -17.87 -1.14
C ASN A 86 20.33 -16.73 -1.87
N PHE A 87 19.94 -15.47 -1.67
CA PHE A 87 20.63 -14.29 -2.22
C PHE A 87 21.96 -13.97 -1.52
N GLU A 88 22.25 -14.52 -0.34
CA GLU A 88 23.58 -14.35 0.32
C GLU A 88 24.73 -14.83 -0.57
N ALA A 89 24.52 -15.92 -1.32
CA ALA A 89 25.52 -16.43 -2.26
C ALA A 89 25.79 -15.48 -3.44
N ASP A 90 24.74 -14.79 -3.92
CA ASP A 90 24.84 -13.85 -5.03
C ASP A 90 25.33 -12.46 -4.59
N THR A 91 24.99 -12.03 -3.36
CA THR A 91 25.54 -10.80 -2.77
C THR A 91 27.02 -10.94 -2.47
N ALA A 92 27.51 -12.10 -2.01
CA ALA A 92 28.94 -12.35 -1.87
C ALA A 92 29.69 -12.28 -3.22
N LYS A 93 29.06 -12.72 -4.33
CA LYS A 93 29.61 -12.55 -5.68
C LYS A 93 29.62 -11.09 -6.12
N LEU A 94 28.55 -10.36 -5.87
CA LEU A 94 28.45 -8.93 -6.19
C LEU A 94 29.48 -8.12 -5.40
N GLU A 95 29.64 -8.40 -4.10
CA GLU A 95 30.61 -7.75 -3.24
C GLU A 95 32.05 -8.00 -3.70
N ARG A 96 32.36 -9.23 -4.13
CA ARG A 96 33.64 -9.55 -4.76
C ARG A 96 33.85 -8.77 -6.05
N GLN A 97 32.86 -8.73 -6.97
CA GLN A 97 32.98 -7.97 -8.21
C GLN A 97 33.15 -6.47 -7.98
N ILE A 98 32.42 -5.90 -7.01
CA ILE A 98 32.56 -4.51 -6.61
C ILE A 98 33.95 -4.24 -6.04
N LYS A 99 34.48 -5.13 -5.18
CA LYS A 99 35.87 -5.02 -4.71
C LYS A 99 36.87 -5.05 -5.86
N THR A 100 36.73 -5.98 -6.81
CA THR A 100 37.65 -6.08 -7.95
C THR A 100 37.55 -4.85 -8.86
N LEU A 101 36.35 -4.31 -9.09
CA LEU A 101 36.19 -3.04 -9.83
C LEU A 101 36.84 -1.87 -9.08
N THR A 102 36.65 -1.82 -7.76
CA THR A 102 37.21 -0.76 -6.92
C THR A 102 38.73 -0.82 -6.92
N GLU A 103 39.32 -2.01 -6.73
CA GLU A 103 40.75 -2.25 -6.81
C GLU A 103 41.32 -1.88 -8.20
N ASN A 104 40.62 -2.22 -9.28
CA ASN A 104 41.04 -1.87 -10.64
C ASN A 104 40.99 -0.34 -10.89
N VAL A 105 39.97 0.34 -10.38
CA VAL A 105 39.83 1.80 -10.48
C VAL A 105 40.89 2.50 -9.62
N GLN A 106 41.10 2.05 -8.38
CA GLN A 106 42.13 2.57 -7.49
C GLN A 106 43.53 2.37 -8.09
N ASN A 107 43.83 1.19 -8.65
CA ASN A 107 45.09 0.92 -9.33
C ASN A 107 45.27 1.77 -10.60
N PHE A 108 44.21 2.00 -11.38
CA PHE A 108 44.26 2.86 -12.56
C PHE A 108 44.51 4.33 -12.19
N ILE A 109 43.85 4.84 -11.15
CA ILE A 109 44.04 6.20 -10.62
C ILE A 109 45.45 6.34 -10.02
N SER A 110 45.92 5.35 -9.28
CA SER A 110 47.25 5.35 -8.67
C SER A 110 48.35 5.38 -9.74
N LYS A 111 48.18 4.62 -10.84
CA LYS A 111 49.16 4.52 -11.93
C LYS A 111 49.18 5.74 -12.85
N LYS A 112 48.06 6.48 -13.00
CA LYS A 112 47.98 7.69 -13.84
C LYS A 112 48.21 9.00 -13.09
N ILE A 113 47.84 9.08 -11.81
CA ILE A 113 47.79 10.34 -11.03
C ILE A 113 48.76 10.31 -9.83
N GLY A 114 49.36 9.16 -9.49
CA GLY A 114 50.38 9.05 -8.43
C GLY A 114 49.83 9.12 -7.00
N LEU A 115 48.50 9.07 -6.83
CA LEU A 115 47.84 9.02 -5.52
C LEU A 115 47.93 7.62 -4.92
N SER A 116 48.34 7.53 -3.66
CA SER A 116 48.43 6.28 -2.89
C SER A 116 47.03 5.74 -2.56
N VAL A 117 46.80 4.46 -2.84
CA VAL A 117 45.57 3.70 -2.51
C VAL A 117 45.17 3.87 -1.04
N LYS A 118 46.15 3.99 -0.13
CA LYS A 118 45.90 4.18 1.32
C LYS A 118 45.17 5.48 1.65
N LYS A 119 45.43 6.59 0.95
CA LYS A 119 44.71 7.86 1.18
C LYS A 119 43.29 7.81 0.61
N GLN A 120 43.04 6.96 -0.37
CA GLN A 120 41.73 6.80 -0.99
C GLN A 120 40.79 5.98 -0.09
N ASP A 121 41.30 4.93 0.54
CA ASP A 121 40.55 4.16 1.55
C ASP A 121 40.26 4.99 2.82
N GLU A 122 41.19 5.86 3.23
CA GLU A 122 41.00 6.77 4.37
C GLU A 122 39.87 7.77 4.10
N LEU A 123 39.77 8.31 2.88
CA LEU A 123 38.69 9.23 2.50
C LEU A 123 37.34 8.53 2.36
N ILE A 124 37.30 7.29 1.86
CA ILE A 124 36.05 6.50 1.75
C ILE A 124 35.56 6.07 3.13
N SER A 125 36.46 5.66 4.03
CA SER A 125 36.12 5.31 5.41
C SER A 125 35.69 6.52 6.24
N MET A 126 36.37 7.67 6.12
CA MET A 126 35.92 8.92 6.73
C MET A 126 34.59 9.40 6.17
N GLN A 127 34.32 9.20 4.87
CA GLN A 127 33.03 9.60 4.29
C GLN A 127 31.89 8.65 4.68
N ALA A 128 32.18 7.35 4.81
CA ALA A 128 31.28 6.38 5.40
C ALA A 128 30.96 6.72 6.86
N GLU A 129 31.93 7.16 7.66
CA GLU A 129 31.73 7.61 9.05
C GLU A 129 31.02 8.97 9.14
N SER A 130 31.30 9.92 8.24
CA SER A 130 30.67 11.25 8.23
C SER A 130 29.20 11.25 7.77
N GLY A 131 28.76 10.18 7.11
CA GLY A 131 27.37 9.92 6.76
C GLY A 131 26.58 9.26 7.88
N ALA A 132 26.50 9.87 9.08
CA ALA A 132 25.56 9.50 10.15
C ALA A 132 25.46 7.98 10.49
N SER A 133 26.53 7.21 10.31
CA SER A 133 26.52 5.75 10.19
C SER A 133 26.86 5.04 11.50
N GLY A 134 26.10 5.34 12.56
CA GLY A 134 25.98 4.38 13.65
C GLY A 134 25.09 3.21 13.20
N ALA A 135 25.44 1.97 13.55
CA ALA A 135 24.50 0.84 13.48
C ALA A 135 23.14 1.20 14.15
N GLY A 136 23.17 2.08 15.16
CA GLY A 136 21.99 2.63 15.82
C GLY A 136 21.05 3.46 14.92
N SER A 137 21.53 4.28 13.98
CA SER A 137 20.65 5.10 13.12
C SER A 137 19.94 4.25 12.05
N LYS A 138 20.62 3.24 11.51
CA LYS A 138 20.04 2.25 10.60
C LYS A 138 19.01 1.36 11.30
N VAL A 139 19.32 0.89 12.52
CA VAL A 139 18.39 0.09 13.33
C VAL A 139 17.14 0.90 13.69
N VAL A 140 17.29 2.16 14.10
CA VAL A 140 16.14 3.05 14.38
C VAL A 140 15.30 3.29 13.13
N GLY A 141 15.92 3.47 11.95
CA GLY A 141 15.20 3.60 10.68
C GLY A 141 14.40 2.35 10.31
N VAL A 142 14.98 1.16 10.47
CA VAL A 142 14.29 -0.13 10.21
C VAL A 142 13.15 -0.35 11.19
N VAL A 143 13.38 -0.10 12.49
CA VAL A 143 12.33 -0.22 13.52
C VAL A 143 11.18 0.74 13.21
N SER A 144 11.48 2.02 12.90
CA SER A 144 10.44 2.99 12.55
C SER A 144 9.65 2.57 11.32
N PHE A 145 10.32 2.05 10.28
CA PHE A 145 9.63 1.54 9.09
C PHE A 145 8.69 0.38 9.43
N ILE A 146 9.17 -0.61 10.20
CA ILE A 146 8.36 -1.77 10.60
C ILE A 146 7.18 -1.33 11.47
N THR A 147 7.40 -0.42 12.44
CA THR A 147 6.32 0.09 13.30
C THR A 147 5.27 0.82 12.48
N SER A 148 5.66 1.74 11.59
CA SER A 148 4.71 2.46 10.74
C SER A 148 3.96 1.49 9.81
N PHE A 149 4.66 0.53 9.21
CA PHE A 149 4.03 -0.49 8.37
C PHE A 149 3.01 -1.33 9.15
N ILE A 150 3.34 -1.78 10.37
CA ILE A 150 2.42 -2.54 11.21
C ILE A 150 1.18 -1.72 11.57
N VAL A 151 1.36 -0.45 11.93
CA VAL A 151 0.23 0.45 12.25
C VAL A 151 -0.68 0.62 11.04
N ASP A 152 -0.13 0.95 9.87
CA ASP A 152 -0.89 1.10 8.63
C ASP A 152 -1.56 -0.21 8.21
N PHE A 153 -0.86 -1.33 8.35
CA PHE A 153 -1.38 -2.65 8.03
C PHE A 153 -2.57 -3.03 8.91
N VAL A 154 -2.44 -2.85 10.23
CA VAL A 154 -3.52 -3.09 11.18
C VAL A 154 -4.70 -2.18 10.89
N LEU A 155 -4.47 -0.90 10.60
CA LEU A 155 -5.53 0.04 10.21
C LEU A 155 -6.27 -0.44 8.97
N VAL A 156 -5.57 -0.84 7.91
CA VAL A 156 -6.19 -1.37 6.69
C VAL A 156 -7.04 -2.60 6.99
N VAL A 157 -6.53 -3.55 7.78
CA VAL A 157 -7.27 -4.77 8.18
C VAL A 157 -8.55 -4.41 8.97
N VAL A 158 -8.44 -3.47 9.91
CA VAL A 158 -9.59 -2.96 10.68
C VAL A 158 -10.60 -2.27 9.76
N TYR A 159 -10.16 -1.46 8.79
CA TYR A 159 -11.06 -0.83 7.84
C TYR A 159 -11.76 -1.86 6.94
N ILE A 160 -11.05 -2.89 6.45
CA ILE A 160 -11.68 -3.98 5.69
C ILE A 160 -12.79 -4.62 6.52
N PHE A 161 -12.50 -4.95 7.79
CA PHE A 161 -13.49 -5.49 8.71
C PHE A 161 -14.69 -4.55 8.86
N LEU A 162 -14.44 -3.27 9.14
CA LEU A 162 -15.46 -2.25 9.39
C LEU A 162 -16.36 -2.06 8.15
N PHE A 163 -15.77 -1.95 6.95
CA PHE A 163 -16.52 -1.79 5.70
C PHE A 163 -17.35 -3.03 5.37
N LEU A 164 -16.83 -4.24 5.61
CA LEU A 164 -17.59 -5.47 5.41
C LEU A 164 -18.73 -5.63 6.42
N TYR A 165 -18.46 -5.34 7.70
CA TYR A 165 -19.41 -5.48 8.81
C TYR A 165 -20.54 -4.44 8.73
N PHE A 166 -20.19 -3.16 8.52
CA PHE A 166 -21.17 -2.06 8.47
C PHE A 166 -21.71 -1.76 7.07
N ARG A 167 -21.48 -2.64 6.08
CA ARG A 167 -21.92 -2.45 4.68
C ARG A 167 -23.36 -1.98 4.55
N THR A 168 -24.30 -2.59 5.29
CA THR A 168 -25.71 -2.22 5.26
C THR A 168 -25.94 -0.82 5.83
N HIS A 169 -25.30 -0.48 6.95
CA HIS A 169 -25.39 0.84 7.57
C HIS A 169 -24.84 1.93 6.65
N LEU A 170 -23.71 1.69 5.99
CA LEU A 170 -23.12 2.62 5.03
C LEU A 170 -24.06 2.85 3.85
N LYS A 171 -24.62 1.78 3.26
CA LYS A 171 -25.61 1.89 2.18
C LYS A 171 -26.82 2.73 2.62
N THR A 172 -27.37 2.45 3.80
CA THR A 172 -28.53 3.19 4.32
C THR A 172 -28.18 4.65 4.61
N PHE A 173 -26.98 4.94 5.10
CA PHE A 173 -26.50 6.30 5.31
C PHE A 173 -26.45 7.08 4.00
N VAL A 174 -25.82 6.53 2.95
CA VAL A 174 -25.78 7.19 1.63
C VAL A 174 -27.18 7.39 1.05
N LEU A 175 -28.07 6.40 1.19
CA LEU A 175 -29.45 6.51 0.72
C LEU A 175 -30.28 7.57 1.44
N ARG A 176 -29.89 8.01 2.63
CA ARG A 176 -30.55 9.13 3.33
C ARG A 176 -30.20 10.50 2.76
N LEU A 177 -29.12 10.63 1.97
CA LEU A 177 -28.81 11.87 1.27
C LEU A 177 -29.69 12.07 0.02
N ALA A 178 -30.34 11.00 -0.47
CA ALA A 178 -31.21 11.07 -1.64
C ALA A 178 -32.65 11.47 -1.24
N PRO A 179 -33.33 12.31 -2.04
CA PRO A 179 -34.75 12.61 -1.88
C PRO A 179 -35.61 11.33 -1.89
N ASN A 180 -36.71 11.31 -1.12
CA ASN A 180 -37.54 10.11 -0.97
C ASN A 180 -38.17 9.62 -2.28
N GLU A 181 -38.47 10.50 -3.24
CA GLU A 181 -39.05 10.15 -4.55
C GLU A 181 -38.10 9.31 -5.42
N ASP A 182 -36.79 9.57 -5.38
CA ASP A 182 -35.81 8.88 -6.21
C ASP A 182 -35.04 7.78 -5.46
N ARG A 183 -35.47 7.42 -4.25
CA ARG A 183 -34.74 6.49 -3.38
C ARG A 183 -34.51 5.11 -4.01
N LYS A 184 -35.47 4.61 -4.79
CA LYS A 184 -35.31 3.35 -5.56
C LYS A 184 -34.28 3.47 -6.68
N LYS A 185 -34.26 4.60 -7.40
CA LYS A 185 -33.24 4.86 -8.44
C LYS A 185 -31.86 5.01 -7.82
N ALA A 186 -31.74 5.76 -6.72
CA ALA A 186 -30.50 5.92 -5.98
C ALA A 186 -29.96 4.57 -5.49
N GLU A 187 -30.83 3.68 -5.00
CA GLU A 187 -30.44 2.33 -4.59
C GLU A 187 -29.89 1.49 -5.75
N ASN A 188 -30.53 1.53 -6.91
CA ASN A 188 -30.06 0.82 -8.09
C ASN A 188 -28.71 1.36 -8.57
N ILE A 189 -28.55 2.69 -8.66
CA ILE A 189 -27.29 3.32 -9.09
C ILE A 189 -26.14 2.96 -8.15
N ILE A 190 -26.36 2.98 -6.83
CA ILE A 190 -25.35 2.59 -5.84
C ILE A 190 -24.99 1.11 -6.01
N HIS A 191 -26.00 0.25 -6.20
CA HIS A 191 -25.79 -1.18 -6.40
C HIS A 191 -24.98 -1.48 -7.65
N ASP A 192 -25.35 -0.88 -8.78
CA ASP A 192 -24.70 -1.11 -10.07
C ASP A 192 -23.28 -0.57 -10.07
N SER A 193 -23.08 0.63 -9.52
CA SER A 193 -21.75 1.23 -9.39
C SER A 193 -20.82 0.36 -8.52
N ALA A 194 -21.31 -0.08 -7.36
CA ALA A 194 -20.56 -0.99 -6.50
C ALA A 194 -20.27 -2.33 -7.17
N LYS A 195 -21.21 -2.87 -7.96
CA LYS A 195 -21.04 -4.12 -8.70
C LYS A 195 -19.99 -4.00 -9.79
N VAL A 196 -19.99 -2.91 -10.56
CA VAL A 196 -18.98 -2.65 -11.60
C VAL A 196 -17.59 -2.51 -10.98
N SER A 197 -17.44 -1.71 -9.91
CA SER A 197 -16.17 -1.59 -9.19
C SER A 197 -15.69 -2.92 -8.61
N GLN A 198 -16.60 -3.70 -8.03
CA GLN A 198 -16.30 -5.03 -7.50
C GLN A 198 -15.83 -5.99 -8.62
N GLN A 199 -16.52 -6.02 -9.76
CA GLN A 199 -16.16 -6.88 -10.89
C GLN A 199 -14.80 -6.52 -11.46
N TYR A 200 -14.50 -5.23 -11.59
CA TYR A 200 -13.19 -4.75 -12.01
C TYR A 200 -12.08 -5.22 -11.06
N LEU A 201 -12.24 -5.00 -9.75
CA LEU A 201 -11.27 -5.40 -8.74
C LEU A 201 -11.06 -6.92 -8.71
N THR A 202 -12.15 -7.68 -8.77
CA THR A 202 -12.08 -9.15 -8.75
C THR A 202 -11.40 -9.68 -10.02
N GLY A 203 -11.69 -9.08 -11.18
CA GLY A 203 -11.02 -9.40 -12.44
C GLY A 203 -9.53 -9.08 -12.39
N MET A 204 -9.14 -7.93 -11.82
CA MET A 204 -7.74 -7.56 -11.63
C MET A 204 -7.01 -8.53 -10.70
N ALA A 205 -7.64 -8.94 -9.58
CA ALA A 205 -7.07 -9.92 -8.67
C ALA A 205 -6.88 -11.29 -9.33
N MET A 206 -7.85 -11.74 -10.15
CA MET A 206 -7.76 -12.98 -10.91
C MET A 206 -6.65 -12.91 -11.97
N MET A 207 -6.48 -11.76 -12.63
CA MET A 207 -5.38 -11.52 -13.57
C MET A 207 -4.02 -11.62 -12.86
N ILE A 208 -3.86 -10.98 -11.71
CA ILE A 208 -2.63 -11.03 -10.92
C ILE A 208 -2.35 -12.48 -10.48
N ALA A 209 -3.34 -13.19 -9.97
CA ALA A 209 -3.18 -14.59 -9.58
C ALA A 209 -2.73 -15.48 -10.76
N SER A 210 -3.30 -15.27 -11.95
CA SER A 210 -2.89 -15.97 -13.16
C SER A 210 -1.42 -15.70 -13.53
N LEU A 211 -0.98 -14.44 -13.45
CA LEU A 211 0.42 -14.07 -13.68
C LEU A 211 1.37 -14.73 -12.68
N TRP A 212 1.00 -14.77 -11.39
CA TRP A 212 1.79 -15.45 -10.36
C TRP A 212 1.95 -16.94 -10.65
N VAL A 213 0.88 -17.63 -11.05
CA VAL A 213 0.97 -19.05 -11.44
C VAL A 213 1.85 -19.24 -12.67
N MET A 214 1.68 -18.39 -13.69
CA MET A 214 2.47 -18.46 -14.92
C MET A 214 3.96 -18.22 -14.65
N TYR A 215 4.31 -17.19 -13.88
CA TYR A 215 5.70 -16.93 -13.51
C TYR A 215 6.27 -18.00 -12.58
N GLY A 216 5.46 -18.52 -11.66
CA GLY A 216 5.85 -19.62 -10.79
C GLY A 216 6.23 -20.87 -11.58
N ILE A 217 5.50 -21.20 -12.66
CA ILE A 217 5.84 -22.32 -13.54
C ILE A 217 7.02 -21.97 -14.48
N GLY A 218 7.07 -20.73 -15.00
CA GLY A 218 8.08 -20.33 -15.98
C GLY A 218 9.49 -20.06 -15.40
N PHE A 219 9.58 -19.72 -14.12
CA PHE A 219 10.84 -19.52 -13.39
C PHE A 219 11.18 -20.67 -12.42
N SER A 220 10.31 -21.68 -12.27
CA SER A 220 10.66 -22.97 -11.65
C SER A 220 11.40 -23.86 -12.63
#